data_AF-A0A828N5Z3-F1
#
_entry.id   AF-A0A828N5Z3-F1
#
_cell.length_a   1.000
_cell.length_b   1.000
_cell.length_c   1.000
_cell.angle_alpha   90.00
_cell.angle_beta   90.00
_cell.angle_gamma   90.00
#
_symmetry.space_group_name_H-M   'P 1'
#
loop_
_entity.id
_entity.type
_entity.pdbx_description
1 polymer ?
#
loop_
_entity_poly.entity_id
_entity_poly.type
_entity_poly.pdbx_seq_one_letter_code
_entity_poly.pdbx_strand_id
1 'polypeptide(L)'
;MITIPITFCMLIAKYLCLLKPFWLRKNNKTSVLLIIIILAMILGVVKIQVWLNDWNNDFFNALSQKETDKLWQLVLWFPALLGIFVLISVNKTWLIKLLTIRWREWLTDYYLNRWFADKNYYFTQIYGEHKNTDNPDQRIAEDILLLISKTLSLSFGFIQSLSMLITFTVILWQSAGTLSFTVGGTEWNIQGYMVYTVVLIVIGGTLFTHKVGKRIRPLNVEKQRSEATFRTNLVQHNKQAELIALSNAE
;
A
#
# COMPACT_ATOMS: atom_id res chain seq x y z
N MET A 1 14.58 -0.71 -31.00
CA MET A 1 14.41 -1.49 -29.75
C MET A 1 12.92 -1.72 -29.54
N ILE A 2 12.42 -2.90 -29.94
CA ILE A 2 10.99 -3.24 -29.93
C ILE A 2 10.61 -3.62 -28.50
N THR A 3 9.97 -2.73 -27.77
CA THR A 3 9.33 -3.05 -26.48
C THR A 3 8.10 -3.91 -26.75
N ILE A 4 8.27 -5.23 -26.63
CA ILE A 4 7.14 -6.16 -26.56
C ILE A 4 6.30 -5.73 -25.35
N PRO A 5 5.00 -5.40 -25.49
CA PRO A 5 4.17 -5.09 -24.34
C PRO A 5 4.08 -6.37 -23.51
N ILE A 6 4.74 -6.39 -22.37
CA ILE A 6 4.56 -7.45 -21.38
C ILE A 6 3.08 -7.40 -21.01
N THR A 7 2.30 -8.34 -21.54
CA THR A 7 0.89 -8.44 -21.19
C THR A 7 0.79 -8.61 -19.68
N PHE A 8 -0.20 -7.96 -19.07
CA PHE A 8 -0.42 -7.96 -17.63
C PHE A 8 -0.36 -9.38 -17.01
N CYS A 9 -0.88 -10.38 -17.73
CA CYS A 9 -0.80 -11.79 -17.34
C CYS A 9 0.64 -12.31 -17.21
N MET A 10 1.55 -11.95 -18.12
CA MET A 10 2.97 -12.33 -18.03
C MET A 10 3.65 -11.69 -16.82
N LEU A 11 3.28 -10.46 -16.47
CA LEU A 11 3.81 -9.77 -15.30
C LEU A 11 3.36 -10.46 -14.00
N ILE A 12 2.08 -10.84 -13.91
CA ILE A 12 1.54 -11.61 -12.79
C ILE A 12 2.23 -12.98 -12.70
N ALA A 13 2.39 -13.69 -13.81
CA ALA A 13 3.03 -14.99 -13.82
C ALA A 13 4.48 -14.93 -13.31
N LYS A 14 5.26 -13.94 -13.77
CA LYS A 14 6.63 -13.69 -13.26
C LYS A 14 6.64 -13.35 -11.78
N TYR A 15 5.74 -12.46 -11.34
CA TYR A 15 5.61 -12.10 -9.94
C TYR A 15 5.28 -13.32 -9.06
N LEU A 16 4.29 -14.14 -9.44
CA LEU A 16 3.95 -15.37 -8.73
C LEU A 16 5.11 -16.37 -8.71
N CYS A 17 5.91 -16.43 -9.78
CA CYS A 17 7.11 -17.27 -9.83
C CYS A 17 8.15 -16.86 -8.77
N LEU A 18 8.30 -15.57 -8.50
CA LEU A 18 9.21 -15.05 -7.45
C LEU A 18 8.71 -15.35 -6.02
N LEU A 19 7.39 -15.38 -5.82
CA LEU A 19 6.81 -15.64 -4.49
C LEU A 19 6.69 -17.13 -4.15
N LYS A 20 6.46 -17.99 -5.16
CA LYS A 20 6.25 -19.44 -5.02
C LYS A 20 7.28 -20.16 -4.13
N PRO A 21 8.60 -19.91 -4.25
CA PRO A 21 9.61 -20.67 -3.52
C PRO A 21 9.44 -20.61 -2.00
N PHE A 22 9.08 -19.44 -1.45
CA PHE A 22 8.87 -19.28 -0.01
C PHE A 22 7.59 -19.98 0.45
N TRP A 23 6.51 -19.83 -0.32
CA TRP A 23 5.19 -20.31 0.08
C TRP A 23 5.01 -21.83 -0.05
N LEU A 24 5.62 -22.44 -1.06
CA LEU A 24 5.50 -23.88 -1.36
C LEU A 24 6.48 -24.77 -0.57
N ARG A 25 7.25 -24.19 0.36
CA ARG A 25 8.20 -24.94 1.19
C ARG A 25 7.48 -25.86 2.18
N LYS A 26 7.99 -27.09 2.34
CA LYS A 26 7.45 -28.15 3.23
C LYS A 26 7.22 -27.70 4.69
N ASN A 27 8.01 -26.76 5.21
CA ASN A 27 7.91 -26.27 6.59
C ASN A 27 7.49 -24.78 6.68
N ASN A 28 6.37 -24.40 6.07
CA ASN A 28 5.88 -23.01 6.07
C ASN A 28 4.70 -22.74 7.01
N LYS A 29 4.41 -23.66 7.94
CA LYS A 29 3.23 -23.58 8.83
C LYS A 29 3.19 -22.29 9.65
N THR A 30 4.34 -21.86 10.19
CA THR A 30 4.43 -20.64 11.00
C THR A 30 4.08 -19.38 10.21
N SER A 31 4.56 -19.25 8.96
CA SER A 31 4.26 -18.06 8.14
C SER A 31 2.79 -18.03 7.70
N VAL A 32 2.19 -19.20 7.44
CA VAL A 32 0.76 -19.31 7.16
C VAL A 32 -0.07 -18.93 8.39
N LEU A 33 0.31 -19.42 9.57
CA LEU A 33 -0.34 -19.03 10.84
C LEU A 33 -0.24 -17.51 11.07
N LEU A 34 0.93 -16.91 10.84
CA LEU A 34 1.12 -15.46 10.92
C LEU A 34 0.16 -14.72 9.97
N ILE A 35 0.00 -15.17 8.73
CA ILE A 35 -0.98 -14.58 7.79
C ILE A 35 -2.39 -14.64 8.36
N ILE A 36 -2.82 -15.81 8.85
CA ILE A 36 -4.18 -15.98 9.37
C ILE A 36 -4.44 -15.04 10.55
N ILE A 37 -3.48 -14.93 11.49
CA ILE A 37 -3.58 -14.02 12.63
C ILE A 37 -3.60 -12.56 12.17
N ILE A 38 -2.75 -12.18 11.21
CA ILE A 38 -2.74 -10.82 10.65
C ILE A 38 -4.08 -10.51 9.98
N LEU A 39 -4.65 -11.43 9.20
CA LEU A 39 -5.95 -11.26 8.57
C LEU A 39 -7.07 -11.09 9.61
N ALA A 40 -7.06 -11.91 10.67
CA ALA A 40 -7.99 -11.76 11.78
C ALA A 40 -7.86 -10.39 12.46
N MET A 41 -6.62 -9.91 12.69
CA MET A 41 -6.37 -8.57 13.25
C MET A 41 -6.81 -7.45 12.30
N ILE A 42 -6.64 -7.60 10.98
CA ILE A 42 -7.13 -6.63 10.00
C ILE A 42 -8.65 -6.49 10.09
N LEU A 43 -9.36 -7.61 10.09
CA LEU A 43 -10.82 -7.62 10.24
C LEU A 43 -11.24 -7.10 11.62
N GLY A 44 -10.48 -7.41 12.67
CA GLY A 44 -10.68 -6.87 14.02
C GLY A 44 -10.56 -5.35 14.08
N VAL A 45 -9.56 -4.76 13.40
CA VAL A 45 -9.43 -3.30 13.28
C VAL A 45 -10.65 -2.70 12.60
N VAL A 46 -11.13 -3.30 11.49
CA VAL A 46 -12.34 -2.82 10.81
C VAL A 46 -13.56 -2.91 11.73
N LYS A 47 -13.71 -3.99 12.50
CA LYS A 47 -14.81 -4.14 13.46
C LYS A 47 -14.77 -3.08 14.57
N ILE A 48 -13.59 -2.76 15.08
CA ILE A 48 -13.44 -1.69 16.09
C ILE A 48 -13.77 -0.32 15.48
N GLN A 49 -13.44 -0.07 14.22
CA GLN A 49 -13.84 1.16 13.54
C GLN A 49 -15.36 1.30 13.45
N VAL A 50 -16.10 0.20 13.25
CA VAL A 50 -17.57 0.20 13.35
C VAL A 50 -18.01 0.57 14.75
N TRP A 51 -17.46 -0.07 15.79
CA TRP A 51 -17.80 0.26 17.18
C TRP A 51 -17.48 1.71 17.55
N LEU A 52 -16.39 2.27 17.03
CA LEU A 52 -16.06 3.69 17.20
C LEU A 52 -17.09 4.59 16.50
N ASN A 53 -17.59 4.16 15.33
CA ASN A 53 -18.65 4.89 14.62
C ASN A 53 -19.97 4.86 15.40
N ASP A 54 -20.36 3.68 15.91
CA ASP A 54 -21.55 3.50 16.75
C ASP A 54 -21.43 4.32 18.05
N TRP A 55 -20.30 4.22 18.74
CA TRP A 55 -20.01 5.02 19.94
C TRP A 55 -20.11 6.52 19.67
N ASN A 56 -19.60 6.98 18.52
CA ASN A 56 -19.67 8.39 18.14
C ASN A 56 -21.13 8.84 17.93
N ASN A 57 -21.95 8.00 17.29
CA ASN A 57 -23.39 8.24 17.12
C ASN A 57 -24.09 8.34 18.49
N ASP A 58 -23.86 7.37 19.38
CA ASP A 58 -24.43 7.34 20.73
C ASP A 58 -24.02 8.55 21.57
N PHE A 59 -22.76 8.97 21.46
CA PHE A 59 -22.23 10.14 22.17
C PHE A 59 -22.95 11.43 21.76
N PHE A 60 -23.07 11.68 20.46
CA PHE A 60 -23.77 12.86 19.96
C PHE A 60 -25.28 12.82 20.21
N ASN A 61 -25.90 11.64 20.20
CA ASN A 61 -27.31 11.49 20.58
C ASN A 61 -27.52 11.81 22.07
N ALA A 62 -26.69 11.25 22.97
CA ALA A 62 -26.76 11.52 24.40
C ALA A 62 -26.53 13.01 24.71
N LEU A 63 -25.59 13.65 24.00
CA LEU A 63 -25.34 15.09 24.10
C LEU A 63 -26.55 15.91 23.65
N SER A 64 -27.18 15.54 22.53
CA SER A 64 -28.36 16.22 21.98
C SER A 64 -29.59 16.08 22.89
N GLN A 65 -29.77 14.90 23.50
CA GLN A 65 -30.88 14.59 24.41
C GLN A 65 -30.60 15.00 25.86
N LYS A 66 -29.39 15.52 26.15
CA LYS A 66 -28.93 15.92 27.50
C LYS A 66 -28.93 14.78 28.52
N GLU A 67 -28.71 13.55 28.08
CA GLU A 67 -28.63 12.35 28.92
C GLU A 67 -27.27 12.28 29.64
N THR A 68 -27.16 13.02 30.74
CA THR A 68 -25.88 13.19 31.46
C THR A 68 -25.29 11.86 31.96
N ASP A 69 -26.13 10.94 32.44
CA ASP A 69 -25.67 9.63 32.94
C ASP A 69 -25.08 8.76 31.83
N LYS A 70 -25.74 8.70 30.67
CA LYS A 70 -25.27 7.95 29.50
C LYS A 70 -23.99 8.56 28.94
N LEU A 71 -23.87 9.88 28.93
CA LEU A 71 -22.69 10.59 28.48
C LEU A 71 -21.46 10.20 29.32
N TRP A 72 -21.57 10.20 30.65
CA TRP A 72 -20.47 9.77 31.53
C TRP A 72 -20.08 8.31 31.32
N GLN A 73 -21.05 7.41 31.12
CA GLN A 73 -20.77 6.01 30.81
C GLN A 73 -19.97 5.87 29.50
N LEU A 74 -20.37 6.61 28.45
CA LEU A 74 -19.68 6.59 27.15
C LEU A 74 -18.25 7.13 27.26
N VAL A 75 -18.04 8.21 28.03
CA VAL A 75 -16.72 8.79 28.27
C VAL A 75 -15.81 7.82 29.03
N LEU A 76 -16.33 7.13 30.05
CA LEU A 76 -15.56 6.15 30.82
C LEU A 76 -15.22 4.89 30.02
N TRP A 77 -16.08 4.49 29.08
CA TRP A 77 -15.84 3.33 28.22
C TRP A 77 -14.87 3.60 27.06
N PHE A 78 -14.78 4.85 26.62
CA PHE A 78 -13.98 5.25 25.46
C PHE A 78 -12.48 4.88 25.57
N PRO A 79 -11.78 5.09 26.71
CA PRO A 79 -10.40 4.64 26.88
C PRO A 79 -10.21 3.13 26.71
N ALA A 80 -11.17 2.31 27.14
CA ALA A 80 -11.10 0.86 26.97
C ALA A 80 -11.18 0.48 25.48
N LEU A 81 -12.10 1.10 24.74
CA LEU A 81 -12.25 0.90 23.30
C LEU A 81 -10.97 1.33 22.54
N LEU A 82 -10.40 2.49 22.88
CA LEU A 82 -9.13 2.95 22.32
C LEU A 82 -7.95 2.04 22.70
N GLY A 83 -7.90 1.55 23.93
CA GLY A 83 -6.87 0.62 24.38
C GLY A 83 -6.85 -0.66 23.56
N ILE A 84 -8.02 -1.24 23.30
CA ILE A 84 -8.17 -2.43 22.45
C ILE A 84 -7.74 -2.10 21.00
N PHE A 85 -8.16 -0.94 20.47
CA PHE A 85 -7.77 -0.50 19.13
C PHE A 85 -6.25 -0.40 18.97
N VAL A 86 -5.57 0.26 19.91
CA VAL A 86 -4.12 0.43 19.90
C VAL A 86 -3.43 -0.91 20.03
N LEU A 87 -3.87 -1.77 20.95
CA LEU A 87 -3.28 -3.09 21.17
C LEU A 87 -3.33 -3.95 19.90
N ILE A 88 -4.49 -4.04 19.24
CA ILE A 88 -4.61 -4.80 17.98
C ILE A 88 -3.76 -4.15 16.89
N SER A 89 -3.77 -2.82 16.77
CA SER A 89 -3.04 -2.11 15.70
C SER A 89 -1.52 -2.27 15.82
N VAL A 90 -0.98 -2.17 17.04
CA VAL A 90 0.46 -2.36 17.31
C VAL A 90 0.86 -3.81 17.07
N ASN A 91 0.11 -4.78 17.59
CA ASN A 91 0.40 -6.20 17.38
C ASN A 91 0.31 -6.60 15.90
N LYS A 92 -0.70 -6.12 15.17
CA LYS A 92 -0.82 -6.30 13.71
C LYS A 92 0.44 -5.82 13.00
N THR A 93 0.87 -4.60 13.31
CA THR A 93 2.06 -3.98 12.71
C THR A 93 3.32 -4.78 13.02
N TRP A 94 3.47 -5.23 14.27
CA TRP A 94 4.58 -6.06 14.70
C TRP A 94 4.62 -7.41 13.98
N LEU A 95 3.48 -8.10 13.86
CA LEU A 95 3.39 -9.39 13.14
C LEU A 95 3.69 -9.25 11.64
N ILE A 96 3.26 -8.17 10.99
CA ILE A 96 3.62 -7.89 9.58
C ILE A 96 5.13 -7.71 9.43
N LYS A 97 5.78 -6.99 10.36
CA LYS A 97 7.25 -6.84 10.36
C LYS A 97 7.95 -8.18 10.59
N LEU A 98 7.47 -8.99 11.54
CA LEU A 98 8.01 -10.33 11.79
C LEU A 98 7.90 -11.22 10.54
N LEU A 99 6.76 -11.22 9.86
CA LEU A 99 6.57 -11.94 8.61
C LEU A 99 7.53 -11.42 7.51
N THR A 100 7.72 -10.11 7.43
CA THR A 100 8.65 -9.48 6.47
C THR A 100 10.09 -9.96 6.71
N ILE A 101 10.55 -9.98 7.97
CA ILE A 101 11.89 -10.43 8.34
C ILE A 101 12.08 -11.90 7.96
N ARG A 102 11.17 -12.79 8.40
CA ARG A 102 11.25 -14.24 8.11
C ARG A 102 11.22 -14.53 6.62
N TRP A 103 10.43 -13.77 5.87
CA TRP A 103 10.36 -13.92 4.42
C TRP A 103 11.65 -13.43 3.75
N ARG A 104 12.21 -12.30 4.21
CA ARG A 104 13.46 -11.75 3.70
C ARG A 104 14.61 -12.70 3.94
N GLU A 105 14.81 -13.14 5.19
CA GLU A 105 15.87 -14.10 5.56
C GLU A 105 15.88 -15.28 4.60
N TRP A 106 14.71 -15.91 4.42
CA TRP A 106 14.62 -17.08 3.56
C TRP A 106 14.84 -16.79 2.07
N LEU A 107 14.27 -15.72 1.52
CA LEU A 107 14.44 -15.39 0.10
C LEU A 107 15.88 -14.98 -0.21
N THR A 108 16.50 -14.21 0.68
CA THR A 108 17.91 -13.83 0.57
C THR A 108 18.79 -15.07 0.56
N ASP A 109 18.61 -16.00 1.51
CA ASP A 109 19.37 -17.25 1.53
C ASP A 109 19.15 -18.09 0.27
N TYR A 110 17.90 -18.18 -0.20
CA TYR A 110 17.55 -18.92 -1.41
C TYR A 110 18.28 -18.36 -2.66
N TYR A 111 18.26 -17.04 -2.85
CA TYR A 111 18.90 -16.42 -4.00
C TYR A 111 20.43 -16.35 -3.88
N LEU A 112 20.97 -16.14 -2.69
CA LEU A 112 22.41 -16.19 -2.44
C LEU A 112 22.98 -17.58 -2.77
N ASN A 113 22.37 -18.64 -2.26
CA ASN A 113 22.82 -20.00 -2.54
C ASN A 113 22.80 -20.32 -4.05
N ARG A 114 21.77 -19.84 -4.76
CA ARG A 114 21.68 -20.02 -6.22
C ARG A 114 22.72 -19.20 -6.99
N TRP A 115 23.07 -18.03 -6.49
CA TRP A 115 24.08 -17.17 -7.10
C TRP A 115 25.51 -17.70 -6.88
N PHE A 116 25.78 -18.30 -5.71
CA PHE A 116 27.07 -18.95 -5.44
C PHE A 116 27.20 -20.35 -6.05
N ALA A 117 26.09 -21.04 -6.34
CA ALA A 117 26.11 -22.35 -6.98
C ALA A 117 26.76 -22.31 -8.37
N ASP A 118 27.50 -23.37 -8.72
CA ASP A 118 28.05 -23.64 -10.06
C ASP A 118 28.87 -22.49 -10.67
N LYS A 119 29.52 -21.68 -9.81
CA LYS A 119 30.26 -20.47 -10.23
C LYS A 119 29.38 -19.46 -10.98
N ASN A 120 28.07 -19.47 -10.73
CA ASN A 120 27.12 -18.54 -11.37
C ASN A 120 27.51 -17.08 -11.13
N TYR A 121 28.08 -16.73 -9.99
CA TYR A 121 28.59 -15.39 -9.74
C TYR A 121 29.61 -14.93 -10.80
N TYR A 122 30.52 -15.81 -11.21
CA TYR A 122 31.55 -15.54 -12.22
C TYR A 122 30.94 -15.51 -13.63
N PHE A 123 30.11 -16.51 -13.96
CA PHE A 123 29.45 -16.57 -15.26
C PHE A 123 28.45 -15.44 -15.47
N THR A 124 27.82 -14.93 -14.41
CA THR A 124 26.92 -13.78 -14.49
C THR A 124 27.70 -12.50 -14.78
N GLN A 125 28.94 -12.36 -14.31
CA GLN A 125 29.79 -11.21 -14.68
C GLN A 125 30.24 -11.29 -16.14
N ILE A 126 30.63 -12.49 -16.62
CA ILE A 126 31.15 -12.67 -17.98
C ILE A 126 30.05 -12.65 -19.05
N TYR A 127 28.92 -13.32 -18.79
CA TYR A 127 27.82 -13.41 -19.75
C TYR A 127 26.70 -12.38 -19.50
N GLY A 128 26.77 -11.64 -18.38
CA GLY A 128 25.75 -10.67 -17.96
C GLY A 128 25.70 -9.42 -18.83
N GLU A 129 26.85 -8.98 -19.36
CA GLU A 129 26.93 -7.86 -20.31
C GLU A 129 26.09 -8.09 -21.58
N HIS A 130 25.87 -9.35 -21.98
CA HIS A 130 25.06 -9.69 -23.15
C HIS A 130 23.58 -9.96 -22.85
N LYS A 131 23.18 -10.01 -21.56
CA LYS A 131 21.80 -10.36 -21.12
C LYS A 131 21.10 -9.30 -20.27
N ASN A 132 21.65 -8.09 -20.12
CA ASN A 132 21.08 -7.01 -19.29
C ASN A 132 20.85 -7.42 -17.82
N THR A 133 21.71 -8.26 -17.25
CA THR A 133 21.63 -8.62 -15.83
C THR A 133 22.50 -7.67 -15.00
N ASP A 134 22.02 -6.44 -14.78
CA ASP A 134 22.74 -5.47 -13.95
C ASP A 134 22.53 -5.72 -12.45
N ASN A 135 23.63 -5.58 -11.70
CA ASN A 135 23.74 -5.50 -10.23
C ASN A 135 22.99 -6.59 -9.44
N PRO A 136 23.38 -7.88 -9.55
CA PRO A 136 22.74 -8.98 -8.82
C PRO A 136 22.85 -8.81 -7.29
N ASP A 137 23.92 -8.20 -6.81
CA ASP A 137 24.16 -7.81 -5.42
C ASP A 137 23.10 -6.83 -4.91
N GLN A 138 22.82 -5.76 -5.67
CA GLN A 138 21.78 -4.79 -5.33
C GLN A 138 20.40 -5.45 -5.30
N ARG A 139 20.09 -6.31 -6.29
CA ARG A 139 18.81 -7.01 -6.36
C ARG A 139 18.57 -7.91 -5.13
N ILE A 140 19.61 -8.60 -4.67
CA ILE A 140 19.51 -9.46 -3.48
C ILE A 140 19.41 -8.61 -2.20
N ALA A 141 20.20 -7.55 -2.07
CA ALA A 141 20.25 -6.74 -0.86
C ALA A 141 18.99 -5.87 -0.65
N GLU A 142 18.51 -5.22 -1.72
CA GLU A 142 17.46 -4.20 -1.68
C GLU A 142 16.14 -4.69 -2.28
N ASP A 143 16.16 -5.23 -3.51
CA ASP A 143 14.93 -5.51 -4.24
C ASP A 143 14.11 -6.65 -3.61
N ILE A 144 14.75 -7.64 -2.95
CA ILE A 144 14.03 -8.69 -2.20
C ILE A 144 13.16 -8.07 -1.11
N LEU A 145 13.71 -7.13 -0.32
CA LEU A 145 12.96 -6.45 0.73
C LEU A 145 11.84 -5.58 0.13
N LEU A 146 12.12 -4.89 -0.98
CA LEU A 146 11.11 -4.08 -1.67
C LEU A 146 9.97 -4.95 -2.19
N LEU A 147 10.27 -6.07 -2.83
CA LEU A 147 9.29 -7.05 -3.30
C LEU A 147 8.38 -7.51 -2.15
N ILE A 148 8.95 -7.97 -1.03
CA ILE A 148 8.20 -8.49 0.12
C ILE A 148 7.35 -7.39 0.75
N SER A 149 7.94 -6.24 1.06
CA SER A 149 7.26 -5.14 1.75
C SER A 149 6.11 -4.58 0.93
N LYS A 150 6.30 -4.38 -0.38
CA LYS A 150 5.24 -3.95 -1.31
C LYS A 150 4.15 -5.02 -1.46
N THR A 151 4.54 -6.30 -1.56
CA THR A 151 3.59 -7.42 -1.63
C THR A 151 2.67 -7.43 -0.42
N LEU A 152 3.24 -7.42 0.80
CA LEU A 152 2.47 -7.49 2.04
C LEU A 152 1.61 -6.24 2.25
N SER A 153 2.18 -5.05 2.05
CA SER A 153 1.44 -3.78 2.21
C SER A 153 0.28 -3.65 1.22
N LEU A 154 0.48 -3.99 -0.04
CA LEU A 154 -0.57 -3.95 -1.05
C LEU A 154 -1.66 -4.98 -0.75
N SER A 155 -1.28 -6.22 -0.42
CA SER A 155 -2.25 -7.31 -0.19
C SER A 155 -3.11 -7.04 1.05
N PHE A 156 -2.48 -6.76 2.19
CA PHE A 156 -3.20 -6.49 3.43
C PHE A 156 -3.91 -5.14 3.41
N GLY A 157 -3.31 -4.11 2.81
CA GLY A 157 -3.93 -2.81 2.62
C GLY A 157 -5.17 -2.89 1.72
N PHE A 158 -5.11 -3.67 0.65
CA PHE A 158 -6.26 -3.92 -0.22
C PHE A 158 -7.40 -4.61 0.53
N ILE A 159 -7.11 -5.69 1.26
CA ILE A 159 -8.13 -6.40 2.07
C ILE A 159 -8.75 -5.45 3.10
N GLN A 160 -7.93 -4.71 3.86
CA GLN A 160 -8.42 -3.75 4.84
C GLN A 160 -9.31 -2.69 4.19
N SER A 161 -8.87 -2.11 3.07
CA SER A 161 -9.61 -1.06 2.36
C SER A 161 -10.93 -1.57 1.79
N LEU A 162 -10.93 -2.79 1.22
CA LEU A 162 -12.14 -3.41 0.68
C LEU A 162 -13.13 -3.73 1.80
N SER A 163 -12.67 -4.28 2.93
CA SER A 163 -13.52 -4.52 4.10
C SER A 163 -14.11 -3.21 4.63
N MET A 164 -13.31 -2.16 4.79
CA MET A 164 -13.82 -0.83 5.19
C MET A 164 -14.86 -0.31 4.20
N LEU A 165 -14.60 -0.38 2.90
CA LEU A 165 -15.52 0.07 1.86
C LEU A 165 -16.87 -0.64 1.98
N ILE A 166 -16.87 -1.97 2.04
CA ILE A 166 -18.11 -2.77 2.15
C ILE A 166 -18.85 -2.41 3.43
N THR A 167 -18.16 -2.44 4.58
CA THR A 167 -18.76 -2.20 5.89
C THR A 167 -19.37 -0.80 5.99
N PHE A 168 -18.63 0.25 5.64
CA PHE A 168 -19.13 1.61 5.74
C PHE A 168 -20.15 1.96 4.67
N THR A 169 -20.13 1.29 3.50
CA THR A 169 -21.22 1.41 2.53
C THR A 169 -22.53 0.85 3.09
N VAL A 170 -22.49 -0.30 3.78
CA VAL A 170 -23.67 -0.88 4.43
C VAL A 170 -24.18 0.02 5.56
N ILE A 171 -23.30 0.52 6.42
CA ILE A 171 -23.67 1.46 7.50
C ILE A 171 -24.31 2.73 6.91
N LEU A 172 -23.68 3.31 5.88
CA LEU A 172 -24.20 4.49 5.21
C LEU A 172 -25.57 4.21 4.56
N TRP A 173 -25.77 3.03 3.96
CA TRP A 173 -27.05 2.64 3.39
C TRP A 173 -28.15 2.51 4.46
N GLN A 174 -27.84 1.91 5.60
CA GLN A 174 -28.79 1.73 6.71
C GLN A 174 -29.14 3.06 7.39
N SER A 175 -28.16 3.95 7.53
CA SER A 175 -28.37 5.27 8.13
C SER A 175 -28.95 6.28 7.13
N ALA A 176 -28.83 6.04 5.82
CA ALA A 176 -29.39 6.91 4.81
C ALA A 176 -30.91 6.74 4.78
N GLY A 177 -31.62 7.79 5.18
CA GLY A 177 -33.06 7.88 4.99
C GLY A 177 -33.46 7.87 3.50
N THR A 178 -34.76 7.87 3.25
CA THR A 178 -35.31 7.95 1.90
C THR A 178 -35.35 9.41 1.45
N LEU A 179 -34.83 9.70 0.26
CA LEU A 179 -35.06 10.99 -0.38
C LEU A 179 -36.35 10.89 -1.19
N SER A 180 -37.37 11.59 -0.72
CA SER A 180 -38.67 11.71 -1.38
C SER A 180 -38.77 13.07 -2.05
N PHE A 181 -38.99 13.11 -3.36
CA PHE A 181 -39.22 14.36 -4.10
C PHE A 181 -40.26 14.16 -5.19
N THR A 182 -41.10 15.17 -5.42
CA THR A 182 -42.19 15.10 -6.40
C THR A 182 -41.74 15.76 -7.71
N VAL A 183 -41.78 15.02 -8.82
CA VAL A 183 -41.51 15.55 -10.17
C VAL A 183 -42.68 15.21 -11.07
N GLY A 184 -43.29 16.24 -11.68
CA GLY A 184 -44.42 16.04 -12.60
C GLY A 184 -45.65 15.39 -11.96
N GLY A 185 -45.89 15.62 -10.66
CA GLY A 185 -47.03 15.05 -9.93
C GLY A 185 -46.86 13.58 -9.47
N THR A 186 -45.71 12.96 -9.76
CA THR A 186 -45.37 11.62 -9.24
C THR A 186 -44.33 11.73 -8.14
N GLU A 187 -44.52 11.00 -7.03
CA GLU A 187 -43.55 10.93 -5.94
C GLU A 187 -42.44 9.93 -6.27
N TRP A 188 -41.21 10.42 -6.27
CA TRP A 188 -40.01 9.60 -6.47
C TRP A 188 -39.32 9.38 -5.13
N ASN A 189 -39.17 8.11 -4.76
CA ASN A 189 -38.52 7.70 -3.53
C ASN A 189 -37.21 6.97 -3.84
N ILE A 190 -36.08 7.59 -3.52
CA ILE A 190 -34.75 6.99 -3.70
C ILE A 190 -34.20 6.62 -2.32
N GLN A 191 -34.20 5.32 -2.02
CA GLN A 191 -33.54 4.78 -0.83
C GLN A 191 -32.02 4.77 -1.03
N GLY A 192 -31.25 5.07 0.01
CA GLY A 192 -29.78 5.04 -0.06
C GLY A 192 -29.18 6.16 -0.91
N TYR A 193 -29.88 7.28 -1.12
CA TYR A 193 -29.46 8.39 -1.99
C TYR A 193 -28.03 8.90 -1.68
N MET A 194 -27.61 8.86 -0.41
CA MET A 194 -26.28 9.28 0.01
C MET A 194 -25.17 8.42 -0.63
N VAL A 195 -25.39 7.11 -0.80
CA VAL A 195 -24.40 6.22 -1.42
C VAL A 195 -24.18 6.60 -2.89
N TYR A 196 -25.27 6.80 -3.64
CA TYR A 196 -25.18 7.22 -5.04
C TYR A 196 -24.51 8.59 -5.20
N THR A 197 -24.84 9.52 -4.31
CA THR A 197 -24.26 10.88 -4.30
C THR A 197 -22.75 10.82 -4.07
N VAL A 198 -22.30 10.03 -3.09
CA VAL A 198 -20.87 9.83 -2.81
C VAL A 198 -20.16 9.18 -4.00
N VAL A 199 -20.75 8.16 -4.62
CA VAL A 199 -20.16 7.52 -5.81
C VAL A 199 -19.98 8.52 -6.95
N LEU A 200 -20.97 9.37 -7.22
CA LEU A 200 -20.87 10.42 -8.24
C LEU A 200 -19.74 11.42 -7.92
N ILE A 201 -19.67 11.89 -6.68
CA ILE A 201 -18.62 12.81 -6.23
C ILE A 201 -17.23 12.17 -6.38
N VAL A 202 -17.07 10.90 -6.00
CA VAL A 202 -15.80 10.17 -6.09
C VAL A 202 -15.36 9.97 -7.54
N ILE A 203 -16.28 9.58 -8.43
CA ILE A 203 -15.99 9.43 -9.86
C ILE A 203 -15.59 10.78 -10.45
N GLY A 204 -16.37 11.83 -10.19
CA GLY A 204 -16.09 13.19 -10.65
C GLY A 204 -14.73 13.71 -10.15
N GLY A 205 -14.45 13.57 -8.86
CA GLY A 205 -13.17 13.94 -8.24
C GLY A 205 -11.99 13.15 -8.80
N THR A 206 -12.17 11.85 -9.08
CA THR A 206 -11.14 11.00 -9.68
C THR A 206 -10.81 11.43 -11.11
N LEU A 207 -11.83 11.66 -11.94
CA LEU A 207 -11.66 12.15 -13.31
C LEU A 207 -10.99 13.53 -13.33
N PHE A 208 -11.40 14.42 -12.45
CA PHE A 208 -10.81 15.74 -12.29
C PHE A 208 -9.33 15.65 -11.90
N THR A 209 -9.02 14.87 -10.85
CA THR A 209 -7.65 14.66 -10.38
C THR A 209 -6.77 14.01 -11.45
N HIS A 210 -7.30 13.04 -12.20
CA HIS A 210 -6.58 12.40 -13.29
C HIS A 210 -6.26 13.40 -14.42
N LYS A 211 -7.22 14.24 -14.80
CA LYS A 211 -7.05 15.28 -15.82
C LYS A 211 -5.97 16.29 -15.44
N VAL A 212 -5.98 16.76 -14.19
CA VAL A 212 -4.98 17.71 -13.66
C VAL A 212 -3.61 17.02 -13.52
N GLY A 213 -3.57 15.82 -12.94
CA GLY A 213 -2.34 15.06 -12.68
C GLY A 213 -1.58 14.66 -13.95
N LYS A 214 -2.29 14.41 -15.06
CA LYS A 214 -1.67 14.08 -16.36
C LYS A 214 -0.67 15.17 -16.80
N ARG A 215 -0.91 16.44 -16.46
CA ARG A 215 -0.02 17.56 -16.81
C ARG A 215 1.22 17.66 -15.90
N ILE A 216 1.14 17.17 -14.66
CA ILE A 216 2.25 17.23 -13.69
C ILE A 216 3.32 16.17 -14.01
N ARG A 217 2.92 15.00 -14.52
CA ARG A 217 3.86 13.91 -14.86
C ARG A 217 5.03 14.34 -15.76
N PRO A 218 4.82 14.98 -16.93
CA PRO A 218 5.95 15.39 -17.78
C PRO A 218 6.82 16.45 -17.10
N LEU A 219 6.23 17.38 -16.33
CA LEU A 219 6.99 18.39 -15.58
C LEU A 219 7.90 17.74 -14.53
N ASN A 220 7.43 16.71 -13.84
CA ASN A 220 8.24 15.97 -12.87
C ASN A 220 9.39 15.20 -13.55
N VAL A 221 9.15 14.65 -14.74
CA VAL A 221 10.20 13.99 -15.53
C VAL A 221 11.25 15.01 -15.96
N GLU A 222 10.83 16.19 -16.43
CA GLU A 222 11.75 17.25 -16.83
C GLU A 222 12.57 17.77 -15.64
N LYS A 223 11.93 17.98 -14.49
CA LYS A 223 12.60 18.32 -13.24
C LYS A 223 13.64 17.27 -12.85
N GLN A 224 13.29 15.99 -12.87
CA GLN A 224 14.22 14.91 -12.55
C GLN A 224 15.39 14.83 -13.53
N ARG A 225 15.15 15.06 -14.82
CA ARG A 225 16.22 15.15 -15.83
C ARG A 225 17.16 16.31 -15.53
N SER A 226 16.63 17.50 -15.27
CA SER A 226 17.43 18.68 -14.93
C SER A 226 18.26 18.47 -13.66
N GLU A 227 17.69 17.88 -12.61
CA GLU A 227 18.42 17.57 -11.37
C GLU A 227 19.50 16.50 -11.59
N ALA A 228 19.22 15.48 -12.41
CA ALA A 228 20.20 14.46 -12.77
C ALA A 228 21.36 15.05 -13.57
N THR A 229 21.09 15.84 -14.60
CA THR A 229 22.12 16.54 -15.39
C THR A 229 22.96 17.46 -14.52
N PHE A 230 22.34 18.22 -13.60
CA PHE A 230 23.07 19.06 -12.65
C PHE A 230 24.02 18.25 -11.76
N ARG A 231 23.55 17.12 -11.20
CA ARG A 231 24.42 16.22 -10.39
C ARG A 231 25.57 15.64 -11.20
N THR A 232 25.31 15.20 -12.44
CA THR A 232 26.35 14.67 -13.33
C THR A 232 27.40 15.73 -13.65
N ASN A 233 26.97 16.96 -13.96
CA ASN A 233 27.87 18.08 -14.24
C ASN A 233 28.73 18.42 -13.02
N LEU A 234 28.16 18.44 -11.81
CA LEU A 234 28.94 18.65 -10.57
C LEU A 234 30.00 17.58 -10.36
N VAL A 235 29.67 16.30 -10.58
CA VAL A 235 30.64 15.20 -10.46
C VAL A 235 31.75 15.34 -11.51
N GLN A 236 31.40 15.74 -12.73
CA GLN A 236 32.38 15.95 -13.80
C GLN A 236 33.30 17.14 -13.52
N HIS A 237 32.74 18.26 -13.05
CA HIS A 237 33.51 19.44 -12.62
C HIS A 237 34.49 19.09 -11.50
N ASN A 238 34.06 18.30 -10.51
CA ASN A 238 34.93 17.84 -9.42
C ASN A 238 36.06 16.94 -9.92
N LYS A 239 35.78 16.05 -10.89
CA LYS A 239 36.81 15.21 -11.51
C LYS A 239 37.82 16.01 -12.34
N GLN A 240 37.42 17.16 -12.88
CA GLN A 240 38.24 18.04 -13.72
C GLN A 240 38.79 19.26 -12.95
N ALA A 241 38.64 19.30 -11.62
CA ALA A 241 38.92 20.47 -10.80
C ALA A 241 40.36 21.00 -10.96
N GLU A 242 41.35 20.11 -11.11
CA GLU A 242 42.76 20.49 -11.30
C GLU A 242 42.99 21.21 -12.64
N LEU A 243 42.40 20.70 -13.72
CA LEU A 243 42.46 21.32 -15.06
C LEU A 243 41.77 22.68 -15.08
N ILE A 244 40.62 22.79 -14.41
CA ILE A 244 39.83 24.03 -14.32
C ILE A 244 40.61 25.08 -13.52
N ALA A 245 41.21 24.69 -12.39
CA ALA A 245 42.03 25.58 -11.55
C ALA A 245 43.32 26.03 -12.26
N LEU A 246 44.03 25.13 -12.96
CA LEU A 246 45.23 25.48 -13.71
C LEU A 246 44.96 26.42 -14.90
N SER A 247 43.76 26.37 -15.47
CA SER A 247 43.35 27.21 -16.60
C SER A 247 42.59 28.48 -16.20
N ASN A 248 42.30 28.70 -14.91
CA ASN A 248 41.45 29.77 -14.40
C ASN A 248 40.09 29.85 -15.13
N ALA A 249 39.50 28.69 -15.46
CA ALA A 249 38.27 28.57 -16.24
C ALA A 249 37.06 28.17 -15.38
N GLU A 250 36.94 28.80 -14.21
CA GLU A 250 35.87 28.61 -13.21
C GLU A 250 34.49 29.16 -13.63
#